data_AF-A0A2A5VZM4-F1
#
_entry.id   AF-A0A2A5VZM4-F1
#
_cell.length_a   1.000
_cell.length_b   1.000
_cell.length_c   1.000
_cell.angle_alpha   90.00
_cell.angle_beta   90.00
_cell.angle_gamma   90.00
#
_symmetry.space_group_name_H-M   'P 1'
#
loop_
_entity.id
_entity.type
_entity.pdbx_description
1 polymer ?
#
loop_
_entity_poly.entity_id
_entity_poly.type
_entity_poly.pdbx_seq_one_letter_code
_entity_poly.pdbx_strand_id
1 'polypeptide(L)'
;MSKIVIIGAGGVGNVTAHKCAQLPEIFTEIILASRTLSKCEAIATDIVKKQGRKIRIAELDADDVEATTRFLKIERPKLLINVALPYQDLALMDACLAARVNYLDTANYEPLNEAKYEYKWQWAYQERFKKAGITALLGSGFDPGVTNVFCAYAQKYLFDTIETIDILDANAGDHGYPFATNFNPEINIREITQKGRYWDCGKWEEVEPMSQHRVYDFPVLGKMDAYLLYHEELESLSKNIKGLKRIRFWMTFSQNYLKYLRVLEDIGMTSIDAVDFKGQQIQPIEFLKAVLPDPASLGPRTKGKTCIGCDIEGIKNGV
;
A
#
# COMPACT_ATOMS: atom_id res chain seq x y z
N MET A 1 23.40 8.34 15.34
CA MET A 1 23.16 8.69 13.92
C MET A 1 22.27 7.63 13.32
N SER A 2 21.12 8.02 12.79
CA SER A 2 20.12 7.11 12.20
C SER A 2 20.13 7.31 10.69
N LYS A 3 21.01 6.57 10.01
CA LYS A 3 21.00 6.48 8.55
C LYS A 3 19.84 5.59 8.12
N ILE A 4 19.08 6.03 7.12
CA ILE A 4 18.03 5.22 6.48
C ILE A 4 18.28 5.08 4.97
N VAL A 5 17.81 3.96 4.43
CA VAL A 5 17.73 3.71 2.99
C VAL A 5 16.26 3.62 2.63
N ILE A 6 15.81 4.41 1.65
CA ILE A 6 14.46 4.36 1.09
C ILE A 6 14.58 3.72 -0.29
N ILE A 7 13.87 2.61 -0.52
CA ILE A 7 13.82 1.94 -1.83
C ILE A 7 12.48 2.24 -2.49
N GLY A 8 12.52 2.84 -3.68
CA GLY A 8 11.35 3.25 -4.44
C GLY A 8 11.21 4.76 -4.56
N ALA A 9 11.16 5.27 -5.79
CA ALA A 9 11.03 6.70 -6.12
C ALA A 9 9.69 7.01 -6.84
N GLY A 10 8.62 6.33 -6.43
CA GLY A 10 7.24 6.60 -6.87
C GLY A 10 6.58 7.71 -6.05
N GLY A 11 5.25 7.86 -6.17
CA GLY A 11 4.47 8.86 -5.43
C GLY A 11 4.64 8.73 -3.90
N VAL A 12 4.53 7.50 -3.37
CA VAL A 12 4.74 7.22 -1.93
C VAL A 12 6.19 7.52 -1.53
N GLY A 13 7.17 7.02 -2.29
CA GLY A 13 8.59 7.27 -2.01
C GLY A 13 8.98 8.75 -2.01
N ASN A 14 8.38 9.56 -2.89
CA ASN A 14 8.54 11.01 -2.90
C ASN A 14 8.07 11.64 -1.56
N VAL A 15 6.85 11.31 -1.12
CA VAL A 15 6.31 11.82 0.14
C VAL A 15 7.15 11.36 1.33
N THR A 16 7.53 10.07 1.37
CA THR A 16 8.39 9.50 2.42
C THR A 16 9.73 10.23 2.50
N ALA A 17 10.41 10.44 1.37
CA ALA A 17 11.69 11.15 1.34
C ALA A 17 11.57 12.59 1.84
N HIS A 18 10.54 13.34 1.42
CA HIS A 18 10.28 14.69 1.93
C HIS A 18 9.98 14.71 3.43
N LYS A 19 9.17 13.78 3.94
CA LYS A 19 8.81 13.72 5.37
C LYS A 19 10.00 13.32 6.24
N CYS A 20 10.81 12.36 5.80
CA CYS A 20 12.08 12.07 6.48
C CYS A 20 13.05 13.26 6.44
N ALA A 21 13.10 13.99 5.32
CA ALA A 21 13.96 15.17 5.20
C ALA A 21 13.56 16.29 6.19
N GLN A 22 12.28 16.41 6.53
CA GLN A 22 11.75 17.38 7.50
C GLN A 22 12.14 17.10 8.96
N LEU A 23 12.69 15.91 9.28
CA LEU A 23 13.03 15.47 10.63
C LEU A 23 14.53 15.13 10.76
N PRO A 24 15.45 16.10 10.59
CA PRO A 24 16.90 15.87 10.60
C PRO A 24 17.47 15.40 11.94
N GLU A 25 16.78 15.66 13.04
CA GLU A 25 17.13 15.19 14.38
C GLU A 25 16.91 13.68 14.55
N ILE A 26 15.97 13.10 13.79
CA ILE A 26 15.69 11.67 13.76
C ILE A 26 16.51 11.00 12.66
N PHE A 27 16.30 11.41 11.41
CA PHE A 27 16.97 10.84 10.25
C PHE A 27 18.19 11.67 9.96
N THR A 28 19.40 11.21 10.29
CA THR A 28 20.61 12.03 10.11
C THR A 28 21.17 11.93 8.70
N GLU A 29 21.04 10.75 8.08
CA GLU A 29 21.45 10.48 6.70
C GLU A 29 20.34 9.74 5.97
N ILE A 30 20.05 10.14 4.74
CA ILE A 30 19.00 9.55 3.91
C ILE A 30 19.63 9.19 2.56
N ILE A 31 19.40 7.95 2.13
CA ILE A 31 19.73 7.50 0.78
C ILE A 31 18.44 7.07 0.10
N LEU A 32 18.08 7.71 -1.00
CA LEU A 32 16.95 7.33 -1.85
C LEU A 32 17.46 6.50 -3.03
N ALA A 33 17.05 5.25 -3.11
CA ALA A 33 17.46 4.35 -4.18
C ALA A 33 16.26 3.84 -4.98
N SER A 34 16.45 3.67 -6.29
CA SER A 34 15.43 3.18 -7.20
C SER A 34 16.08 2.67 -8.48
N ARG A 35 15.36 1.86 -9.25
CA ARG A 35 15.78 1.40 -10.59
C ARG A 35 16.01 2.57 -11.56
N THR A 36 15.23 3.64 -11.45
CA THR A 36 15.33 4.80 -12.35
C THR A 36 15.96 5.98 -11.61
N LEU A 37 17.28 6.18 -11.79
CA LEU A 37 18.05 7.20 -11.07
C LEU A 37 17.50 8.62 -11.24
N SER A 38 17.02 8.98 -12.44
CA SER A 38 16.48 10.32 -12.72
C SER A 38 15.26 10.69 -11.85
N LYS A 39 14.48 9.70 -11.39
CA LYS A 39 13.39 9.94 -10.42
C LYS A 39 13.94 10.30 -9.04
N CYS A 40 15.01 9.65 -8.60
CA CYS A 40 15.70 9.99 -7.36
C CYS A 40 16.30 11.39 -7.42
N GLU A 41 16.91 11.77 -8.54
CA GLU A 41 17.49 13.11 -8.77
C GLU A 41 16.43 14.21 -8.68
N ALA A 42 15.26 14.00 -9.29
CA ALA A 42 14.15 14.95 -9.24
C ALA A 42 13.67 15.18 -7.81
N ILE A 43 13.47 14.11 -7.02
CA ILE A 43 13.06 14.19 -5.62
C ILE A 43 14.14 14.86 -4.77
N ALA A 44 15.41 14.47 -4.93
CA ALA A 44 16.51 15.07 -4.18
C ALA A 44 16.66 16.57 -4.46
N THR A 45 16.49 16.99 -5.72
CA THR A 45 16.51 18.40 -6.12
C THR A 45 15.35 19.18 -5.49
N ASP A 46 14.15 18.61 -5.49
CA ASP A 46 12.98 19.26 -4.88
C ASP A 46 13.11 19.35 -3.35
N ILE A 47 13.70 18.34 -2.70
CA ILE A 47 14.00 18.37 -1.26
C ILE A 47 14.99 19.49 -0.93
N VAL A 48 16.06 19.64 -1.71
CA VAL A 48 17.00 20.76 -1.53
C VAL A 48 16.27 22.09 -1.69
N LYS A 49 15.42 22.22 -2.72
CA LYS A 49 14.68 23.46 -3.00
C LYS A 49 13.70 23.83 -1.87
N LYS A 50 12.98 22.86 -1.31
CA LYS A 50 11.91 23.10 -0.32
C LYS A 50 12.37 23.06 1.12
N GLN A 51 13.39 22.26 1.44
CA GLN A 51 13.86 22.01 2.80
C GLN A 51 15.32 22.39 3.03
N GLY A 52 16.06 22.83 2.00
CA GLY A 52 17.49 23.18 2.13
C GLY A 52 18.40 21.99 2.47
N ARG A 53 17.87 20.77 2.37
CA ARG A 53 18.53 19.55 2.86
C ARG A 53 19.00 18.69 1.69
N LYS A 54 20.25 18.22 1.75
CA LYS A 54 20.78 17.26 0.77
C LYS A 54 20.51 15.83 1.24
N ILE A 55 20.05 15.00 0.32
CA ILE A 55 19.98 13.54 0.49
C ILE A 55 20.88 12.88 -0.54
N ARG A 56 21.35 11.66 -0.25
CA ARG A 56 22.09 10.85 -1.22
C ARG A 56 21.11 10.08 -2.08
N ILE A 57 21.54 9.75 -3.29
CA ILE A 57 20.77 8.92 -4.22
C ILE A 57 21.61 7.75 -4.70
N ALA A 58 20.96 6.66 -5.09
CA ALA A 58 21.61 5.51 -5.72
C ALA A 58 20.69 4.88 -6.76
N GLU A 59 21.30 4.27 -7.78
CA GLU A 59 20.61 3.32 -8.64
C GLU A 59 20.68 1.94 -7.97
N LEU A 60 19.54 1.25 -7.89
CA LEU A 60 19.46 -0.08 -7.31
C LEU A 60 18.33 -0.86 -7.96
N ASP A 61 18.64 -2.07 -8.41
CA ASP A 61 17.63 -3.09 -8.72
C ASP A 61 17.25 -3.82 -7.42
N ALA A 62 16.00 -3.65 -7.00
CA ALA A 62 15.49 -4.21 -5.76
C ALA A 62 15.21 -5.72 -5.87
N ASP A 63 15.14 -6.27 -7.09
CA ASP A 63 15.04 -7.72 -7.33
C ASP A 63 16.42 -8.41 -7.20
N ASP A 64 17.54 -7.66 -7.27
CA ASP A 64 18.89 -8.20 -7.02
C ASP A 64 19.22 -8.19 -5.51
N VAL A 65 18.90 -9.32 -4.86
CA VAL A 65 19.15 -9.55 -3.44
C VAL A 65 20.63 -9.42 -3.08
N GLU A 66 21.54 -9.87 -3.95
CA GLU A 66 22.97 -9.86 -3.65
C GLU A 66 23.54 -8.44 -3.72
N ALA A 67 23.22 -7.70 -4.78
CA ALA A 67 23.59 -6.30 -4.91
C ALA A 67 23.00 -5.46 -3.78
N THR A 68 21.72 -5.66 -3.45
CA THR A 68 21.07 -4.97 -2.33
C THR A 68 21.76 -5.31 -1.00
N THR A 69 22.10 -6.57 -0.76
CA THR A 69 22.83 -6.99 0.45
C THR A 69 24.21 -6.30 0.54
N ARG A 70 24.98 -6.27 -0.56
CA ARG A 70 26.29 -5.59 -0.60
C ARG A 70 26.12 -4.10 -0.32
N PHE A 71 25.15 -3.46 -0.95
CA PHE A 71 24.82 -2.05 -0.75
C PHE A 71 24.50 -1.75 0.72
N LEU A 72 23.62 -2.55 1.35
CA LEU A 72 23.26 -2.38 2.77
C LEU A 72 24.44 -2.63 3.72
N LYS A 73 25.33 -3.58 3.42
CA LYS A 73 26.54 -3.82 4.23
C LYS A 73 27.55 -2.68 4.16
N ILE A 74 27.67 -2.02 3.00
CA ILE A 74 28.51 -0.84 2.80
C ILE A 74 27.91 0.36 3.53
N GLU A 75 26.61 0.61 3.32
CA GLU A 75 25.97 1.80 3.87
C GLU A 75 25.67 1.71 5.36
N ARG A 76 25.43 0.50 5.87
CA ARG A 76 25.08 0.20 7.27
C ARG A 76 23.90 1.06 7.79
N PRO A 77 22.78 1.17 7.06
CA PRO A 77 21.61 1.89 7.56
C PRO A 77 21.02 1.18 8.77
N LYS A 78 20.27 1.93 9.59
CA LYS A 78 19.48 1.38 10.69
C LYS A 78 18.15 0.78 10.23
N LEU A 79 17.63 1.27 9.11
CA LEU A 79 16.34 0.88 8.56
C LEU A 79 16.38 0.98 7.04
N LEU A 80 15.85 -0.05 6.38
CA LEU A 80 15.39 0.00 4.99
C LEU A 80 13.88 0.27 5.00
N ILE A 81 13.44 1.29 4.28
CA ILE A 81 12.04 1.62 4.03
C ILE A 81 11.72 1.21 2.60
N ASN A 82 10.95 0.14 2.45
CA ASN A 82 10.44 -0.36 1.19
C ASN A 82 9.15 0.37 0.81
N VAL A 83 9.25 1.21 -0.20
CA VAL A 83 8.14 1.92 -0.85
C VAL A 83 8.24 1.74 -2.37
N ALA A 84 8.75 0.57 -2.77
CA ALA A 84 8.78 0.08 -4.15
C ALA A 84 7.46 -0.63 -4.46
N LEU A 85 7.47 -1.69 -5.28
CA LEU A 85 6.28 -2.52 -5.51
C LEU A 85 6.28 -3.69 -4.52
N PRO A 86 5.11 -4.23 -4.16
CA PRO A 86 4.99 -5.38 -3.24
C PRO A 86 5.75 -6.62 -3.73
N TYR A 87 5.99 -6.71 -5.04
CA TYR A 87 6.74 -7.80 -5.67
C TYR A 87 8.17 -7.94 -5.11
N GLN A 88 8.76 -6.84 -4.63
CA GLN A 88 10.13 -6.82 -4.10
C GLN A 88 10.22 -7.12 -2.59
N ASP A 89 9.10 -7.31 -1.89
CA ASP A 89 9.10 -7.43 -0.43
C ASP A 89 10.05 -8.53 0.06
N LEU A 90 9.91 -9.75 -0.48
CA LEU A 90 10.71 -10.89 -0.05
C LEU A 90 12.20 -10.71 -0.37
N ALA A 91 12.52 -10.17 -1.55
CA ALA A 91 13.89 -9.89 -1.96
C ALA A 91 14.57 -8.89 -1.02
N LEU A 92 13.85 -7.82 -0.67
CA LEU A 92 14.33 -6.79 0.25
C LEU A 92 14.40 -7.30 1.71
N MET A 93 13.45 -8.14 2.14
CA MET A 93 13.49 -8.80 3.46
C MET A 93 14.69 -9.74 3.57
N ASP A 94 15.00 -10.54 2.54
CA ASP A 94 16.18 -11.41 2.52
C ASP A 94 17.48 -10.59 2.55
N ALA A 95 17.56 -9.48 1.81
CA ALA A 95 18.71 -8.59 1.85
C ALA A 95 18.89 -7.92 3.22
N CYS A 96 17.78 -7.47 3.85
CA CYS A 96 17.80 -6.91 5.19
C CYS A 96 18.28 -7.92 6.23
N LEU A 97 17.79 -9.16 6.15
CA LEU A 97 18.21 -10.23 7.04
C LEU A 97 19.70 -10.57 6.86
N ALA A 98 20.19 -10.66 5.61
CA ALA A 98 21.59 -10.93 5.30
C ALA A 98 22.54 -9.79 5.72
N ALA A 99 22.07 -8.55 5.68
CA ALA A 99 22.82 -7.36 6.10
C ALA A 99 22.62 -6.99 7.59
N ARG A 100 21.69 -7.64 8.30
CA ARG A 100 21.23 -7.31 9.66
C ARG A 100 20.74 -5.86 9.79
N VAL A 101 19.84 -5.48 8.89
CA VAL A 101 19.19 -4.16 8.84
C VAL A 101 17.70 -4.33 9.14
N ASN A 102 17.09 -3.39 9.87
CA ASN A 102 15.64 -3.43 10.09
C ASN A 102 14.88 -3.14 8.80
N TYR A 103 13.66 -3.65 8.69
CA TYR A 103 12.82 -3.56 7.51
C TYR A 103 11.48 -2.89 7.85
N LEU A 104 10.97 -2.10 6.91
CA LEU A 104 9.64 -1.52 6.95
C LEU A 104 9.07 -1.50 5.52
N ASP A 105 7.82 -1.90 5.34
CA ASP A 105 7.07 -1.76 4.09
C ASP A 105 5.72 -1.06 4.31
N THR A 106 4.96 -0.85 3.22
CA THR A 106 3.61 -0.27 3.26
C THR A 106 2.53 -1.15 2.66
N ALA A 107 2.90 -2.28 2.06
CA ALA A 107 2.01 -3.26 1.43
C ALA A 107 2.65 -4.63 1.62
N ASN A 108 1.83 -5.68 1.63
CA ASN A 108 2.30 -7.05 1.76
C ASN A 108 2.65 -7.67 0.40
N TYR A 109 3.32 -8.82 0.47
CA TYR A 109 3.85 -9.47 -0.71
C TYR A 109 2.76 -10.01 -1.64
N GLU A 110 2.92 -9.70 -2.93
CA GLU A 110 2.17 -10.27 -4.04
C GLU A 110 3.13 -10.97 -5.02
N PRO A 111 2.88 -12.23 -5.42
CA PRO A 111 3.65 -12.87 -6.49
C PRO A 111 3.35 -12.23 -7.86
N LEU A 112 4.37 -12.08 -8.71
CA LEU A 112 4.23 -11.49 -10.06
C LEU A 112 3.18 -12.19 -10.96
N ASN A 113 3.01 -13.50 -10.78
CA ASN A 113 2.19 -14.34 -11.64
C ASN A 113 0.87 -14.77 -10.99
N GLU A 114 0.52 -14.23 -9.82
CA GLU A 114 -0.71 -14.56 -9.11
C GLU A 114 -1.35 -13.27 -8.58
N ALA A 115 -2.62 -13.04 -8.90
CA ALA A 115 -3.41 -11.91 -8.42
C ALA A 115 -3.80 -12.09 -6.94
N LYS A 116 -2.82 -12.31 -6.07
CA LYS A 116 -3.05 -12.73 -4.68
C LYS A 116 -2.00 -12.18 -3.74
N TYR A 117 -2.46 -11.53 -2.68
CA TYR A 117 -1.61 -10.89 -1.68
C TYR A 117 -2.04 -11.33 -0.27
N GLU A 118 -1.08 -11.78 0.55
CA GLU A 118 -1.29 -12.34 1.89
C GLU A 118 -0.03 -12.17 2.76
N TYR A 119 -0.18 -12.02 4.07
CA TYR A 119 0.98 -11.89 4.96
C TYR A 119 1.76 -13.18 5.20
N LYS A 120 1.25 -14.35 4.79
CA LYS A 120 1.86 -15.66 5.11
C LYS A 120 3.34 -15.75 4.71
N TRP A 121 3.73 -15.15 3.59
CA TRP A 121 5.12 -15.20 3.09
C TRP A 121 6.05 -14.34 3.96
N GLN A 122 5.60 -13.14 4.34
CA GLN A 122 6.38 -12.24 5.19
C GLN A 122 6.40 -12.72 6.65
N TRP A 123 5.29 -13.25 7.18
CA TRP A 123 5.23 -13.83 8.53
C TRP A 123 6.12 -15.06 8.70
N ALA A 124 6.45 -15.78 7.62
CA ALA A 124 7.42 -16.89 7.66
C ALA A 124 8.82 -16.43 8.10
N TYR A 125 9.13 -15.13 8.04
CA TYR A 125 10.41 -14.57 8.49
C TYR A 125 10.51 -14.36 10.00
N GLN A 126 9.42 -14.50 10.76
CA GLN A 126 9.34 -14.21 12.19
C GLN A 126 10.55 -14.75 12.99
N GLU A 127 10.84 -16.05 12.88
CA GLU A 127 11.93 -16.68 13.63
C GLU A 127 13.32 -16.28 13.12
N ARG A 128 13.47 -16.06 11.81
CA ARG A 128 14.75 -15.62 11.22
C ARG A 128 15.10 -14.20 11.68
N PHE A 129 14.14 -13.27 11.62
CA PHE A 129 14.31 -11.88 12.05
C PHE A 129 14.55 -11.78 13.56
N LYS A 130 13.78 -12.52 14.37
CA LYS A 130 13.98 -12.60 15.82
C LYS A 130 15.37 -13.10 16.19
N LYS A 131 15.85 -14.18 15.56
CA LYS A 131 17.20 -14.73 15.80
C LYS A 131 18.31 -13.75 15.37
N ALA A 132 18.09 -12.99 14.31
CA ALA A 132 19.02 -11.96 13.86
C ALA A 132 19.01 -10.68 14.72
N GLY A 133 18.01 -10.52 15.61
CA GLY A 133 17.86 -9.35 16.47
C GLY A 133 17.45 -8.09 15.71
N ILE A 134 16.70 -8.25 14.62
CA ILE A 134 16.19 -7.15 13.78
C ILE A 134 14.66 -7.18 13.72
N THR A 135 14.06 -6.03 13.39
CA THR A 135 12.61 -5.84 13.28
C THR A 135 12.18 -5.73 11.82
N ALA A 136 11.05 -6.35 11.48
CA ALA A 136 10.26 -6.06 10.30
C ALA A 136 8.93 -5.42 10.73
N LEU A 137 8.62 -4.23 10.23
CA LEU A 137 7.32 -3.59 10.40
C LEU A 137 6.55 -3.66 9.07
N LEU A 138 5.45 -4.40 9.06
CA LEU A 138 4.68 -4.67 7.84
C LEU A 138 3.46 -3.74 7.76
N GLY A 139 3.08 -3.32 6.57
CA GLY A 139 1.89 -2.52 6.30
C GLY A 139 1.88 -1.19 7.04
N SER A 140 2.97 -0.42 6.98
CA SER A 140 3.11 0.88 7.66
C SER A 140 2.62 2.07 6.80
N GLY A 141 1.51 1.89 6.09
CA GLY A 141 0.82 2.92 5.32
C GLY A 141 -0.31 3.61 6.11
N PHE A 142 -1.43 3.89 5.43
CA PHE A 142 -2.66 4.31 6.08
C PHE A 142 -3.57 3.11 6.32
N ASP A 143 -3.86 2.35 5.27
CA ASP A 143 -4.66 1.13 5.21
C ASP A 143 -3.98 0.17 4.23
N PRO A 144 -3.18 -0.81 4.72
CA PRO A 144 -2.87 -1.11 6.11
C PRO A 144 -1.97 -0.05 6.78
N GLY A 145 -2.09 0.10 8.11
CA GLY A 145 -1.20 0.93 8.93
C GLY A 145 -1.93 1.75 9.98
N VAL A 146 -2.27 2.99 9.66
CA VAL A 146 -3.09 3.87 10.52
C VAL A 146 -4.42 3.23 10.92
N THR A 147 -5.10 2.49 10.03
CA THR A 147 -6.32 1.74 10.37
C THR A 147 -6.06 0.69 11.44
N ASN A 148 -4.94 -0.04 11.35
CA ASN A 148 -4.50 -0.97 12.37
C ASN A 148 -4.21 -0.25 13.70
N VAL A 149 -3.57 0.92 13.64
CA VAL A 149 -3.28 1.74 14.82
C VAL A 149 -4.56 2.25 15.48
N PHE A 150 -5.57 2.67 14.71
CA PHE A 150 -6.89 3.04 15.23
C PHE A 150 -7.55 1.87 15.96
N CYS A 151 -7.53 0.67 15.39
CA CYS A 151 -8.09 -0.52 16.01
C CYS A 151 -7.34 -0.88 17.31
N ALA A 152 -6.00 -0.84 17.30
CA ALA A 152 -5.19 -1.11 18.48
C ALA A 152 -5.39 -0.04 19.59
N TYR A 153 -5.54 1.23 19.20
CA TYR A 153 -5.86 2.32 20.12
C TYR A 153 -7.24 2.12 20.76
N ALA A 154 -8.25 1.79 19.94
CA ALA A 154 -9.60 1.51 20.40
C ALA A 154 -9.64 0.34 21.40
N GLN A 155 -8.94 -0.77 21.10
CA GLN A 155 -8.86 -1.92 22.00
C GLN A 155 -8.14 -1.58 23.32
N LYS A 156 -7.18 -0.65 23.30
CA LYS A 156 -6.39 -0.31 24.48
C LYS A 156 -7.09 0.70 25.39
N TYR A 157 -7.84 1.65 24.82
CA TYR A 157 -8.31 2.82 25.55
C TYR A 157 -9.83 3.04 25.52
N LEU A 158 -10.54 2.52 24.51
CA LEU A 158 -11.95 2.85 24.30
C LEU A 158 -12.89 1.71 24.66
N PHE A 159 -12.52 0.46 24.35
CA PHE A 159 -13.35 -0.73 24.57
C PHE A 159 -12.68 -1.75 25.48
N ASP A 160 -13.48 -2.55 26.18
CA ASP A 160 -13.01 -3.75 26.87
C ASP A 160 -12.99 -4.95 25.91
N THR A 161 -13.87 -4.96 24.91
CA THR A 161 -13.90 -5.92 23.79
C THR A 161 -14.39 -5.23 22.53
N ILE A 162 -13.71 -5.45 21.41
CA ILE A 162 -14.18 -5.01 20.08
C ILE A 162 -14.92 -6.18 19.44
N GLU A 163 -16.14 -5.95 18.97
CA GLU A 163 -16.96 -6.99 18.34
C GLU A 163 -17.02 -6.84 16.82
N THR A 164 -17.14 -5.62 16.30
CA THR A 164 -17.17 -5.37 14.86
C THR A 164 -16.26 -4.22 14.47
N ILE A 165 -15.69 -4.33 13.27
CA ILE A 165 -14.89 -3.28 12.64
C ILE A 165 -15.35 -3.14 11.19
N ASP A 166 -15.74 -1.94 10.79
CA ASP A 166 -15.87 -1.54 9.38
C ASP A 166 -14.79 -0.50 9.07
N ILE A 167 -13.83 -0.87 8.23
CA ILE A 167 -12.85 0.08 7.69
C ILE A 167 -13.49 0.77 6.49
N LEU A 168 -13.33 2.09 6.43
CA LEU A 168 -14.02 2.97 5.49
C LEU A 168 -12.99 3.87 4.82
N ASP A 169 -12.74 3.66 3.53
CA ASP A 169 -11.91 4.52 2.68
C ASP A 169 -12.79 5.30 1.70
N ALA A 170 -12.83 6.62 1.88
CA ALA A 170 -13.44 7.53 0.92
C ALA A 170 -12.42 8.45 0.26
N ASN A 171 -12.47 8.47 -1.08
CA ASN A 171 -11.74 9.42 -1.90
C ASN A 171 -12.71 10.22 -2.79
N ALA A 172 -12.89 11.50 -2.43
CA ALA A 172 -13.70 12.45 -3.18
C ALA A 172 -12.86 13.39 -4.07
N GLY A 173 -11.65 12.96 -4.43
CA GLY A 173 -10.76 13.69 -5.31
C GLY A 173 -11.22 13.62 -6.77
N ASP A 174 -11.34 14.78 -7.41
CA ASP A 174 -11.59 14.93 -8.84
C ASP A 174 -10.32 15.44 -9.55
N HIS A 175 -9.75 14.61 -10.41
CA HIS A 175 -8.58 14.91 -11.23
C HIS A 175 -8.91 15.56 -12.60
N GLY A 176 -10.20 15.64 -12.96
CA GLY A 176 -10.69 16.22 -14.22
C GLY A 176 -10.57 15.31 -15.46
N TYR A 177 -9.93 14.16 -15.36
CA TYR A 177 -9.97 13.12 -16.40
C TYR A 177 -11.25 12.27 -16.34
N PRO A 178 -11.71 11.70 -17.46
CA PRO A 178 -12.85 10.77 -17.47
C PRO A 178 -12.61 9.50 -16.63
N PHE A 179 -11.38 8.97 -16.67
CA PHE A 179 -10.94 7.82 -15.89
C PHE A 179 -9.42 7.88 -15.70
N ALA A 180 -8.95 7.74 -14.47
CA ALA A 180 -7.55 7.57 -14.11
C ALA A 180 -7.46 6.84 -12.76
N THR A 181 -6.30 6.24 -12.47
CA THR A 181 -6.02 5.58 -11.19
C THR A 181 -4.95 6.39 -10.44
N ASN A 182 -5.11 6.57 -9.12
CA ASN A 182 -4.14 7.29 -8.29
C ASN A 182 -2.87 6.47 -7.98
N PHE A 183 -2.95 5.16 -8.21
CA PHE A 183 -1.88 4.19 -8.00
C PHE A 183 -1.52 3.53 -9.32
N ASN A 184 -0.62 2.54 -9.27
CA ASN A 184 -0.30 1.71 -10.43
C ASN A 184 -1.61 1.12 -11.00
N PRO A 185 -2.00 1.45 -12.25
CA PRO A 185 -3.27 1.02 -12.83
C PRO A 185 -3.47 -0.49 -12.80
N GLU A 186 -2.40 -1.25 -13.03
CA GLU A 186 -2.43 -2.71 -13.03
C GLU A 186 -2.84 -3.27 -11.67
N ILE A 187 -2.19 -2.80 -10.60
CA ILE A 187 -2.46 -3.21 -9.22
C ILE A 187 -3.87 -2.78 -8.83
N ASN A 188 -4.20 -1.50 -9.03
CA ASN A 188 -5.49 -0.96 -8.61
C ASN A 188 -6.68 -1.63 -9.30
N ILE A 189 -6.61 -1.85 -10.61
CA ILE A 189 -7.67 -2.53 -11.35
C ILE A 189 -7.79 -3.99 -10.89
N ARG A 190 -6.67 -4.69 -10.67
CA ARG A 190 -6.67 -6.07 -10.20
C ARG A 190 -7.24 -6.22 -8.80
N GLU A 191 -7.00 -5.26 -7.91
CA GLU A 191 -7.55 -5.28 -6.54
C GLU A 191 -9.08 -5.14 -6.54
N ILE A 192 -9.61 -4.23 -7.36
CA ILE A 192 -11.04 -3.89 -7.33
C ILE A 192 -11.92 -4.85 -8.13
N THR A 193 -11.34 -5.63 -9.04
CA THR A 193 -12.06 -6.65 -9.83
C THR A 193 -11.99 -8.04 -9.20
N GLN A 194 -11.22 -8.22 -8.14
CA GLN A 194 -11.23 -9.43 -7.33
C GLN A 194 -12.53 -9.58 -6.55
N LYS A 195 -12.85 -10.82 -6.17
CA LYS A 195 -13.95 -11.12 -5.24
C LYS A 195 -13.75 -10.35 -3.94
N GLY A 196 -14.80 -9.69 -3.48
CA GLY A 196 -14.79 -9.09 -2.15
C GLY A 196 -14.67 -10.19 -1.11
N ARG A 197 -13.86 -9.98 -0.06
CA ARG A 197 -13.67 -10.97 1.00
C ARG A 197 -13.65 -10.28 2.36
N TYR A 198 -14.38 -10.80 3.32
CA TYR A 198 -14.41 -10.30 4.68
C TYR A 198 -14.39 -11.43 5.70
N TRP A 199 -14.13 -11.10 6.97
CA TRP A 199 -14.04 -12.10 8.02
C TRP A 199 -15.24 -11.99 8.96
N ASP A 200 -15.91 -13.11 9.21
CA ASP A 200 -17.09 -13.22 10.08
C ASP A 200 -17.04 -14.52 10.89
N CYS A 201 -17.13 -14.40 12.21
CA CYS A 201 -17.19 -15.47 13.19
C CYS A 201 -16.19 -16.62 12.96
N GLY A 202 -14.92 -16.28 12.69
CA GLY A 202 -13.85 -17.26 12.48
C GLY A 202 -13.69 -17.76 11.05
N LYS A 203 -14.48 -17.27 10.09
CA LYS A 203 -14.47 -17.70 8.70
C LYS A 203 -14.26 -16.53 7.74
N TRP A 204 -13.71 -16.83 6.58
CA TRP A 204 -13.66 -15.90 5.47
C TRP A 204 -14.86 -16.13 4.57
N GLU A 205 -15.60 -15.06 4.31
CA GLU A 205 -16.75 -15.03 3.42
C GLU A 205 -16.36 -14.28 2.14
N GLU A 206 -16.79 -14.81 0.99
CA GLU A 206 -16.53 -14.21 -0.33
C GLU A 206 -17.83 -13.72 -0.97
N VAL A 207 -17.72 -12.63 -1.72
CA VAL A 207 -18.82 -12.03 -2.48
C VAL A 207 -18.35 -11.69 -3.89
N GLU A 208 -19.27 -11.64 -4.84
CA GLU A 208 -18.92 -11.25 -6.21
C GLU A 208 -18.40 -9.80 -6.24
N PRO A 209 -17.47 -9.46 -7.15
CA PRO A 209 -16.88 -8.12 -7.24
C PRO A 209 -17.97 -7.05 -7.30
N MET A 210 -17.82 -6.00 -6.49
CA MET A 210 -18.74 -4.85 -6.45
C MET A 210 -20.23 -5.19 -6.18
N SER A 211 -20.54 -6.41 -5.72
CA SER A 211 -21.93 -6.87 -5.52
C SER A 211 -22.60 -6.33 -4.25
N GLN A 212 -21.81 -5.95 -3.25
CA GLN A 212 -22.31 -5.36 -2.00
C GLN A 212 -21.86 -3.92 -1.87
N HIS A 213 -22.82 -3.02 -1.64
CA HIS A 213 -22.56 -1.61 -1.39
C HIS A 213 -23.51 -1.05 -0.32
N ARG A 214 -23.08 0.06 0.28
CA ARG A 214 -23.88 0.85 1.21
C ARG A 214 -23.61 2.33 1.01
N VAL A 215 -24.62 3.16 1.22
CA VAL A 215 -24.43 4.61 1.32
C VAL A 215 -23.96 4.93 2.73
N TYR A 216 -22.79 5.55 2.85
CA TYR A 216 -22.24 5.99 4.12
C TYR A 216 -22.11 7.52 4.14
N ASP A 217 -22.41 8.15 5.27
CA ASP A 217 -22.27 9.60 5.46
C ASP A 217 -20.90 9.91 6.05
N PHE A 218 -19.92 10.18 5.18
CA PHE A 218 -18.54 10.40 5.56
C PHE A 218 -18.36 11.80 6.16
N PRO A 219 -17.65 11.93 7.30
CA PRO A 219 -17.25 13.24 7.80
C PRO A 219 -16.58 14.07 6.71
N VAL A 220 -16.94 15.36 6.62
CA VAL A 220 -16.43 16.35 5.64
C VAL A 220 -16.69 16.07 4.15
N LEU A 221 -17.17 14.88 3.77
CA LEU A 221 -17.43 14.49 2.38
C LEU A 221 -18.93 14.33 2.07
N GLY A 222 -19.75 14.02 3.08
CA GLY A 222 -21.17 13.73 2.92
C GLY A 222 -21.42 12.29 2.46
N LYS A 223 -22.62 12.05 1.91
CA LYS A 223 -23.08 10.72 1.49
C LYS A 223 -22.35 10.22 0.25
N MET A 224 -21.77 9.03 0.34
CA MET A 224 -21.10 8.35 -0.78
C MET A 224 -21.43 6.86 -0.81
N ASP A 225 -21.44 6.27 -2.01
CA ASP A 225 -21.55 4.83 -2.21
C ASP A 225 -20.20 4.17 -1.90
N ALA A 226 -20.18 3.30 -0.89
CA ALA A 226 -19.02 2.49 -0.53
C ALA A 226 -19.30 1.01 -0.80
N TYR A 227 -18.34 0.34 -1.45
CA TYR A 227 -18.43 -1.05 -1.91
C TYR A 227 -17.55 -1.93 -1.04
N LEU A 228 -17.98 -3.15 -0.77
CA LEU A 228 -17.21 -4.11 0.03
C LEU A 228 -16.09 -4.72 -0.82
N LEU A 229 -14.85 -4.66 -0.33
CA LEU A 229 -13.70 -5.31 -0.94
C LEU A 229 -12.92 -6.14 0.09
N TYR A 230 -12.04 -6.99 -0.42
CA TYR A 230 -10.94 -7.51 0.39
C TYR A 230 -9.87 -6.43 0.59
N HIS A 231 -9.22 -6.41 1.76
CA HIS A 231 -8.08 -5.55 2.02
C HIS A 231 -7.12 -6.24 3.01
N GLU A 232 -5.84 -5.92 2.92
CA GLU A 232 -4.73 -6.63 3.58
C GLU A 232 -4.88 -6.72 5.11
N GLU A 233 -5.21 -5.59 5.77
CA GLU A 233 -5.22 -5.53 7.23
C GLU A 233 -6.29 -6.43 7.86
N LEU A 234 -7.30 -6.86 7.11
CA LEU A 234 -8.31 -7.81 7.60
C LEU A 234 -7.64 -9.10 8.07
N GLU A 235 -6.59 -9.56 7.40
CA GLU A 235 -5.87 -10.77 7.79
C GLU A 235 -5.13 -10.58 9.12
N SER A 236 -4.50 -9.43 9.30
CA SER A 236 -3.77 -9.13 10.53
C SER A 236 -4.71 -8.82 11.70
N LEU A 237 -5.77 -8.04 11.48
CA LEU A 237 -6.69 -7.60 12.52
C LEU A 237 -7.59 -8.74 13.01
N SER A 238 -8.06 -9.62 12.13
CA SER A 238 -8.83 -10.80 12.52
C SER A 238 -8.06 -11.75 13.44
N LYS A 239 -6.72 -11.76 13.38
CA LYS A 239 -5.86 -12.55 14.26
C LYS A 239 -5.51 -11.85 15.58
N ASN A 240 -5.45 -10.51 15.58
CA ASN A 240 -4.87 -9.75 16.68
C ASN A 240 -5.90 -9.00 17.56
N ILE A 241 -7.08 -8.68 17.02
CA ILE A 241 -8.15 -8.04 17.79
C ILE A 241 -8.91 -9.09 18.59
N LYS A 242 -8.96 -8.93 19.91
CA LYS A 242 -9.55 -9.91 20.83
C LYS A 242 -11.06 -9.77 20.87
N GLY A 243 -11.76 -10.89 20.72
CA GLY A 243 -13.23 -10.94 20.79
C GLY A 243 -13.94 -10.46 19.52
N LEU A 244 -13.18 -10.16 18.46
CA LEU A 244 -13.73 -9.75 17.18
C LEU A 244 -14.70 -10.81 16.66
N LYS A 245 -15.88 -10.37 16.23
CA LYS A 245 -16.90 -11.19 15.58
C LYS A 245 -16.91 -10.95 14.08
N ARG A 246 -16.68 -9.71 13.60
CA ARG A 246 -16.67 -9.40 12.17
C ARG A 246 -15.74 -8.24 11.83
N ILE A 247 -15.04 -8.32 10.70
CA ILE A 247 -14.34 -7.18 10.11
C ILE A 247 -14.55 -7.12 8.60
N ARG A 248 -14.81 -5.91 8.09
CA ARG A 248 -15.02 -5.62 6.66
C ARG A 248 -14.26 -4.36 6.24
N PHE A 249 -13.98 -4.25 4.95
CA PHE A 249 -13.41 -3.06 4.32
C PHE A 249 -14.38 -2.52 3.27
N TRP A 250 -14.56 -1.21 3.25
CA TRP A 250 -15.46 -0.50 2.35
C TRP A 250 -14.73 0.65 1.67
N MET A 251 -14.78 0.71 0.34
CA MET A 251 -14.14 1.77 -0.44
C MET A 251 -15.16 2.50 -1.31
N THR A 252 -15.05 3.83 -1.41
CA THR A 252 -15.93 4.60 -2.28
C THR A 252 -15.57 4.48 -3.75
N PHE A 253 -16.58 4.23 -4.58
CA PHE A 253 -16.45 4.33 -6.04
C PHE A 253 -17.59 5.16 -6.61
N SER A 254 -17.26 6.11 -7.49
CA SER A 254 -18.30 6.82 -8.23
C SER A 254 -18.92 5.91 -9.30
N GLN A 255 -20.21 6.12 -9.59
CA GLN A 255 -20.88 5.40 -10.68
C GLN A 255 -20.18 5.59 -12.03
N ASN A 256 -19.57 6.76 -12.26
CA ASN A 256 -18.82 7.04 -13.47
C ASN A 256 -17.54 6.18 -13.54
N TYR A 257 -16.81 6.07 -12.43
CA TYR A 257 -15.63 5.20 -12.35
C TYR A 257 -15.99 3.74 -12.64
N LEU A 258 -17.04 3.21 -11.98
CA LEU A 258 -17.51 1.83 -12.20
C LEU A 258 -18.04 1.59 -13.63
N LYS A 259 -18.55 2.62 -14.30
CA LYS A 259 -18.94 2.53 -15.71
C LYS A 259 -17.72 2.32 -16.60
N TYR A 260 -16.66 3.12 -16.44
CA TYR A 260 -15.44 2.97 -17.23
C TYR A 260 -14.73 1.65 -16.96
N LEU A 261 -14.66 1.23 -15.69
CA LEU A 261 -14.07 -0.05 -15.30
C LEU A 261 -14.76 -1.22 -16.03
N ARG A 262 -16.10 -1.28 -15.96
CA ARG A 262 -16.88 -2.32 -16.66
C ARG A 262 -16.62 -2.34 -18.16
N VAL A 263 -16.58 -1.17 -18.80
CA VAL A 263 -16.27 -1.10 -20.24
C VAL A 263 -14.88 -1.66 -20.54
N LEU A 264 -13.87 -1.36 -19.70
CA LEU A 264 -12.51 -1.87 -19.87
C LEU A 264 -12.42 -3.38 -19.65
N GLU A 265 -13.17 -3.91 -18.67
CA GLU A 265 -13.26 -5.35 -18.41
C GLU A 265 -13.95 -6.10 -19.56
N ASP A 266 -15.11 -5.61 -20.00
CA ASP A 266 -15.93 -6.25 -21.04
C ASP A 266 -15.19 -6.38 -22.38
N ILE A 267 -14.26 -5.47 -22.67
CA ILE A 267 -13.42 -5.50 -23.88
C ILE A 267 -12.05 -6.17 -23.66
N GLY A 268 -11.76 -6.68 -22.46
CA GLY A 268 -10.54 -7.41 -22.13
C GLY A 268 -9.29 -6.57 -21.87
N MET A 269 -9.42 -5.25 -21.69
CA MET A 269 -8.28 -4.35 -21.45
C MET A 269 -7.66 -4.51 -20.06
N THR A 270 -8.33 -5.20 -19.14
CA THR A 270 -7.87 -5.46 -17.77
C THR A 270 -7.15 -6.80 -17.61
N SER A 271 -7.04 -7.60 -18.69
CA SER A 271 -6.46 -8.95 -18.63
C SER A 271 -4.93 -8.93 -18.42
N ILE A 272 -4.47 -9.89 -17.61
CA ILE A 272 -3.05 -10.24 -17.43
C ILE A 272 -2.59 -11.34 -18.40
N ASP A 273 -3.52 -11.99 -19.09
CA ASP A 273 -3.18 -13.01 -20.09
C ASP A 273 -2.65 -12.34 -21.35
N ALA A 274 -1.53 -12.84 -21.85
CA ALA A 274 -0.93 -12.30 -23.07
C ALA A 274 -1.81 -12.60 -24.29
N VAL A 275 -1.95 -11.61 -25.16
CA VAL A 275 -2.58 -11.74 -26.47
C VAL A 275 -1.54 -11.52 -27.57
N ASP A 276 -1.66 -12.22 -28.70
CA ASP A 276 -0.83 -11.96 -29.87
C ASP A 276 -1.30 -10.68 -30.58
N PHE A 277 -0.42 -9.69 -30.60
CA PHE A 277 -0.58 -8.47 -31.38
C PHE A 277 0.54 -8.37 -32.40
N LYS A 278 0.28 -8.86 -33.63
CA LYS A 278 1.23 -8.82 -34.75
C LYS A 278 2.54 -9.58 -34.44
N GLY A 279 2.44 -10.73 -33.79
CA GLY A 279 3.59 -11.56 -33.41
C GLY A 279 4.31 -11.12 -32.12
N GLN A 280 3.79 -10.10 -31.42
CA GLN A 280 4.25 -9.72 -30.08
C GLN A 280 3.22 -10.13 -29.05
N GLN A 281 3.68 -10.80 -28.00
CA GLN A 281 2.84 -11.15 -26.84
C GLN A 281 2.71 -9.91 -25.96
N ILE A 282 1.49 -9.39 -25.80
CA ILE A 282 1.21 -8.19 -25.01
C ILE A 282 0.15 -8.53 -23.98
N GLN A 283 0.37 -8.16 -22.72
CA GLN A 283 -0.68 -8.17 -21.70
C GLN A 283 -1.50 -6.87 -21.83
N PRO A 284 -2.83 -6.93 -22.10
CA PRO A 284 -3.64 -5.73 -22.30
C PRO A 284 -3.56 -4.72 -21.16
N ILE A 285 -3.46 -5.18 -19.90
CA ILE A 285 -3.34 -4.31 -18.72
C ILE A 285 -2.05 -3.47 -18.73
N GLU A 286 -0.93 -4.01 -19.24
CA GLU A 286 0.32 -3.28 -19.36
C GLU A 286 0.22 -2.16 -20.40
N PHE A 287 -0.47 -2.43 -21.51
CA PHE A 287 -0.76 -1.41 -22.50
C PHE A 287 -1.73 -0.35 -21.96
N LEU A 288 -2.77 -0.75 -21.23
CA LEU A 288 -3.70 0.17 -20.58
C LEU A 288 -2.95 1.14 -19.64
N LYS A 289 -2.03 0.62 -18.83
CA LYS A 289 -1.18 1.42 -17.96
C LYS A 289 -0.34 2.45 -18.72
N ALA A 290 0.11 2.13 -19.94
CA ALA A 290 0.89 3.04 -20.76
C ALA A 290 0.06 4.18 -21.38
N VAL A 291 -1.25 3.97 -21.59
CA VAL A 291 -2.16 4.98 -22.18
C VAL A 291 -2.89 5.82 -21.15
N LEU A 292 -3.05 5.33 -19.92
CA LEU A 292 -3.64 6.09 -18.82
C LEU A 292 -2.72 7.24 -18.37
N PRO A 293 -3.27 8.33 -17.81
CA PRO A 293 -2.46 9.41 -17.26
C PRO A 293 -1.50 8.89 -16.19
N ASP A 294 -0.26 9.41 -16.18
CA ASP A 294 0.71 9.10 -15.12
C ASP A 294 0.13 9.53 -13.77
N PRO A 295 -0.01 8.61 -12.78
CA PRO A 295 -0.52 8.94 -11.46
C PRO A 295 0.20 10.10 -10.78
N ALA A 296 1.52 10.26 -11.00
CA ALA A 296 2.29 11.37 -10.44
C ALA A 296 1.87 12.74 -10.99
N SER A 297 1.27 12.78 -12.18
CA SER A 297 0.77 14.00 -12.82
C SER A 297 -0.62 14.42 -12.33
N LEU A 298 -1.34 13.54 -11.62
CA LEU A 298 -2.69 13.82 -11.14
C LEU A 298 -2.68 14.76 -9.93
N GLY A 299 -1.67 14.66 -9.06
CA GLY A 299 -1.60 15.43 -7.79
C GLY A 299 -1.87 16.94 -7.93
N PRO A 300 -1.22 17.68 -8.86
CA PRO A 300 -1.49 19.10 -9.07
C PRO A 300 -2.88 19.44 -9.62
N ARG A 301 -3.59 18.46 -10.18
CA ARG A 301 -4.93 18.61 -10.79
C ARG A 301 -6.04 18.26 -9.81
N THR A 302 -5.82 17.24 -8.99
CA THR A 302 -6.82 16.68 -8.10
C THR A 302 -7.33 17.71 -7.09
N LYS A 303 -8.65 17.91 -7.07
CA LYS A 303 -9.35 18.74 -6.09
C LYS A 303 -10.33 17.89 -5.31
N GLY A 304 -10.37 18.07 -3.99
CA GLY A 304 -11.27 17.30 -3.13
C GLY A 304 -10.59 16.96 -1.81
N LYS A 305 -11.16 15.99 -1.11
CA LYS A 305 -10.66 15.49 0.17
C LYS A 305 -10.78 13.97 0.21
N THR A 306 -9.97 13.36 1.07
CA THR A 306 -10.11 11.95 1.45
C THR A 306 -10.57 11.87 2.90
N CYS A 307 -11.28 10.80 3.25
CA CYS A 307 -11.70 10.50 4.62
C CYS A 307 -11.58 8.99 4.82
N ILE A 308 -10.59 8.58 5.62
CA ILE A 308 -10.32 7.16 5.89
C ILE A 308 -10.38 6.95 7.41
N GLY A 309 -11.07 5.89 7.84
CA GLY A 309 -11.24 5.59 9.25
C GLY A 309 -11.82 4.21 9.54
N CYS A 310 -12.08 3.96 10.81
CA CYS A 310 -12.68 2.71 11.28
C CYS A 310 -13.94 3.03 12.10
N ASP A 311 -15.07 2.46 11.69
CA ASP A 311 -16.28 2.38 12.50
C ASP A 311 -16.20 1.09 13.34
N ILE A 312 -16.19 1.24 14.65
CA ILE A 312 -15.86 0.16 15.59
C ILE A 312 -16.97 0.06 16.63
N GLU A 313 -17.58 -1.13 16.70
CA GLU A 313 -18.55 -1.45 17.74
C GLU A 313 -17.93 -2.46 18.72
N GLY A 314 -18.19 -2.24 20.00
CA GLY A 314 -17.64 -3.06 21.06
C GLY A 314 -18.33 -2.76 22.38
N ILE A 315 -17.88 -3.46 23.43
CA ILE A 315 -18.43 -3.34 24.79
C ILE A 315 -17.44 -2.54 25.63
N LYS A 316 -17.94 -1.58 26.41
CA LYS A 316 -17.20 -0.84 27.44
C LYS A 316 -18.00 -0.77 28.74
N ASN A 317 -17.43 -1.29 29.83
CA ASN A 317 -18.09 -1.37 31.14
C ASN A 317 -19.43 -2.13 31.10
N GLY A 318 -19.54 -3.14 30.24
CA GLY A 318 -20.75 -3.96 30.08
C GLY A 318 -21.88 -3.34 29.26
N VAL A 319 -21.64 -2.20 28.60
CA VAL A 319 -22.55 -1.54 27.64
C VAL A 319 -21.89 -1.44 26.28
#